data_AF-A0A196NHG7-F1
#
_entry.id   AF-A0A196NHG7-F1
#
_cell.length_a   1.000
_cell.length_b   1.000
_cell.length_c   1.000
_cell.angle_alpha   90.00
_cell.angle_beta   90.00
_cell.angle_gamma   90.00
#
_symmetry.space_group_name_H-M   'P 1'
#
loop_
_entity.id
_entity.type
_entity.pdbx_description
1 polymer ?
#
loop_
_entity_poly.entity_id
_entity_poly.type
_entity_poly.pdbx_seq_one_letter_code
_entity_poly.pdbx_strand_id
1 'polypeptide(L)'
;MNRRQSKKDPYGELLRAEEPPEAPVLCWLCGRPMGKTTVWHHPVPKSRGGRDVVPMHAICQQTLIANFTNAELQRHGTDVEALLANPNVRKFVDWVANKDPDFTATIAKKQR
;
A
#
# COMPACT_ATOMS: atom_id res chain seq x y z
N MET A 1 9.25 -49.60 -40.21
CA MET A 1 9.88 -49.05 -39.00
C MET A 1 10.28 -47.61 -39.28
N ASN A 2 9.73 -46.60 -38.59
CA ASN A 2 10.23 -45.23 -38.66
C ASN A 2 9.84 -44.47 -37.37
N ARG A 3 10.67 -44.60 -36.32
CA ARG A 3 10.54 -43.77 -35.12
C ARG A 3 11.12 -42.40 -35.44
N ARG A 4 10.27 -41.41 -35.70
CA ARG A 4 10.65 -39.99 -35.74
C ARG A 4 11.12 -39.60 -34.33
N GLN A 5 12.42 -39.37 -34.18
CA GLN A 5 13.00 -38.90 -32.93
C GLN A 5 12.61 -37.42 -32.77
N SER A 6 11.62 -37.16 -31.93
CA SER A 6 11.27 -35.81 -31.47
C SER A 6 12.51 -35.19 -30.82
N LYS A 7 13.05 -34.12 -31.43
CA LYS A 7 14.11 -33.31 -30.83
C LYS A 7 13.52 -32.63 -29.59
N LYS A 8 13.72 -33.25 -28.43
CA LYS A 8 13.60 -32.56 -27.15
C LYS A 8 14.76 -31.57 -27.09
N ASP A 9 14.44 -30.29 -27.09
CA ASP A 9 15.37 -29.22 -26.78
C ASP A 9 15.76 -29.34 -25.30
N PRO A 10 16.99 -29.77 -24.97
CA PRO A 10 17.42 -29.96 -23.59
C PRO A 10 17.77 -28.63 -22.90
N TYR A 11 17.69 -27.50 -23.61
CA TYR A 11 18.02 -26.17 -23.09
C TYR A 11 16.80 -25.32 -22.72
N GLY A 12 15.57 -25.77 -23.04
CA GLY A 12 14.34 -25.07 -22.68
C GLY A 12 14.04 -25.03 -21.16
N GLU A 13 14.61 -25.95 -20.38
CA GLU A 13 14.43 -26.03 -18.91
C GLU A 13 15.44 -25.21 -18.11
N LEU A 14 16.64 -24.93 -18.66
CA LEU A 14 17.74 -24.31 -17.91
C LEU A 14 17.65 -22.78 -17.81
N LEU A 15 16.76 -22.14 -18.57
CA LEU A 15 16.56 -20.69 -18.61
C LEU A 15 15.26 -20.23 -17.93
N ARG A 16 14.61 -21.05 -17.11
CA ARG A 16 13.62 -20.53 -16.17
C ARG A 16 14.37 -20.04 -14.92
N ALA A 17 15.11 -18.95 -15.08
CA ALA A 17 15.57 -18.18 -13.93
C ALA A 17 14.32 -17.84 -13.10
N GLU A 18 14.24 -18.34 -11.88
CA GLU A 18 13.21 -17.94 -10.93
C GLU A 18 13.30 -16.43 -10.76
N GLU A 19 12.29 -15.70 -11.25
CA GLU A 19 12.20 -14.26 -11.03
C GLU A 19 12.25 -14.03 -9.52
N PRO A 20 13.16 -13.17 -9.02
CA PRO A 20 13.25 -12.91 -7.59
C PRO A 20 11.88 -12.45 -7.09
N PRO A 21 11.41 -12.95 -5.93
CA PRO A 21 10.11 -12.60 -5.41
C PRO A 21 10.01 -11.09 -5.31
N GLU A 22 9.04 -10.51 -6.02
CA GLU A 22 8.80 -9.08 -6.04
C GLU A 22 8.62 -8.58 -4.60
N ALA A 23 9.40 -7.57 -4.22
CA ALA A 23 9.43 -7.10 -2.84
C ALA A 23 8.00 -6.73 -2.39
N PRO A 24 7.58 -7.16 -1.18
CA PRO A 24 6.23 -6.90 -0.71
C PRO A 24 6.00 -5.39 -0.63
N VAL A 25 5.02 -4.90 -1.39
CA VAL A 25 4.61 -3.49 -1.32
C VAL A 25 4.06 -3.25 0.07
N LEU A 26 4.58 -2.23 0.77
CA LEU A 26 4.14 -1.87 2.11
C LEU A 26 3.22 -0.65 2.06
N CYS A 27 2.25 -0.60 2.96
CA CYS A 27 1.40 0.57 3.15
C CYS A 27 2.21 1.72 3.72
N TRP A 28 2.14 2.88 3.07
CA TRP A 28 2.90 4.06 3.46
C TRP A 28 2.58 4.59 4.87
N LEU A 29 1.35 4.44 5.37
CA LEU A 29 0.97 4.94 6.70
C LEU A 29 1.33 3.96 7.83
N CYS A 30 1.04 2.66 7.65
CA CYS A 30 1.12 1.68 8.74
C CYS A 30 2.25 0.66 8.59
N GLY A 31 2.99 0.69 7.47
CA GLY A 31 4.14 -0.20 7.23
C GLY A 31 3.80 -1.67 6.98
N ARG A 32 2.51 -2.05 7.00
CA ARG A 32 2.06 -3.44 6.81
C ARG A 32 2.12 -3.82 5.33
N PRO A 33 2.36 -5.10 4.99
CA PRO A 33 2.30 -5.56 3.60
C PRO A 33 0.91 -5.30 3.04
N MET A 34 0.86 -4.87 1.79
CA MET A 34 -0.37 -4.68 1.04
C MET A 34 -0.97 -6.05 0.71
N GLY A 35 -2.28 -6.18 0.86
CA GLY A 35 -3.03 -7.35 0.41
C GLY A 35 -3.46 -7.23 -1.05
N LYS A 36 -4.61 -7.82 -1.39
CA LYS A 36 -5.21 -7.79 -2.73
C LYS A 36 -5.68 -6.40 -3.14
N THR A 37 -6.06 -5.56 -2.17
CA THR A 37 -6.63 -4.23 -2.44
C THR A 37 -5.64 -3.13 -2.08
N THR A 38 -5.15 -2.43 -3.10
CA THR A 38 -4.28 -1.26 -2.97
C THR A 38 -4.97 -0.01 -3.45
N VAL A 39 -4.93 1.06 -2.64
CA VAL A 39 -5.39 2.39 -3.01
C VAL A 39 -4.20 3.33 -3.12
N TRP A 40 -4.19 4.13 -4.19
CA TRP A 40 -3.17 5.15 -4.40
C TRP A 40 -3.60 6.45 -3.73
N HIS A 41 -2.90 6.82 -2.66
CA HIS A 41 -3.17 8.03 -1.89
C HIS A 41 -2.22 9.14 -2.32
N HIS A 42 -2.71 10.38 -2.37
CA HIS A 42 -1.89 11.57 -2.56
C HIS A 42 -1.59 12.20 -1.20
N PRO A 43 -0.35 12.10 -0.66
CA PRO A 43 -0.01 12.68 0.64
C PRO A 43 -0.20 14.20 0.65
N VAL A 44 0.17 14.85 -0.45
CA VAL A 44 -0.17 16.26 -0.72
C VAL A 44 -1.38 16.30 -1.65
N PRO A 45 -2.48 17.01 -1.30
CA PRO A 45 -3.63 17.12 -2.18
C PRO A 45 -3.29 17.69 -3.56
N LYS A 46 -3.91 17.18 -4.63
CA LYS A 46 -3.69 17.68 -6.02
C LYS A 46 -3.92 19.18 -6.16
N SER A 47 -4.93 19.73 -5.48
CA SER A 47 -5.24 21.18 -5.48
C SER A 47 -4.11 22.04 -4.92
N ARG A 48 -3.16 21.42 -4.24
CA ARG A 48 -2.02 22.04 -3.58
C ARG A 48 -0.69 21.71 -4.27
N GLY A 49 -0.75 21.13 -5.48
CA GLY A 49 0.42 20.79 -6.29
C GLY A 49 0.98 19.40 -6.04
N GLY A 50 0.32 18.56 -5.22
CA GLY A 50 0.77 17.20 -4.96
C GLY A 50 0.72 16.32 -6.21
N ARG A 51 1.85 15.69 -6.54
CA ARG A 51 2.02 14.76 -7.67
C ARG A 51 2.33 13.34 -7.22
N ASP A 52 2.88 13.20 -6.03
CA ASP A 52 3.26 11.91 -5.48
C ASP A 52 2.02 11.09 -5.15
N VAL A 53 2.13 9.79 -5.42
CA VAL A 53 1.17 8.78 -5.03
C VAL A 53 1.88 7.70 -4.24
N VAL A 54 1.26 7.28 -3.14
CA VAL A 54 1.80 6.23 -2.28
C VAL A 54 0.78 5.11 -2.14
N PRO A 55 1.24 3.85 -2.10
CA PRO A 55 0.36 2.71 -1.86
C PRO A 55 -0.17 2.76 -0.42
N MET A 56 -1.47 2.59 -0.27
CA MET A 56 -2.14 2.66 1.02
C MET A 56 -3.38 1.76 1.06
N HIS A 57 -3.69 1.22 2.23
CA HIS A 57 -4.96 0.54 2.45
C HIS A 57 -6.15 1.52 2.43
N ALA A 58 -7.30 1.08 1.94
CA ALA A 58 -8.52 1.90 1.93
C ALA A 58 -8.93 2.38 3.35
N ILE A 59 -8.70 1.57 4.38
CA ILE A 59 -8.96 1.96 5.78
C ILE A 59 -7.98 3.05 6.27
N CYS A 60 -6.70 2.94 5.90
CA CYS A 60 -5.68 3.93 6.28
C CYS A 60 -5.98 5.29 5.64
N GLN A 61 -6.39 5.30 4.36
CA GLN A 61 -6.82 6.51 3.68
C GLN A 61 -8.04 7.15 4.37
N GLN A 62 -9.06 6.35 4.72
CA GLN A 62 -10.24 6.83 5.42
C GLN A 62 -9.88 7.45 6.78
N THR A 63 -8.96 6.85 7.53
CA THR A 63 -8.48 7.42 8.80
C THR A 63 -7.80 8.76 8.59
N LEU A 64 -6.92 8.86 7.58
CA LEU A 64 -6.20 10.09 7.25
C LEU A 64 -7.16 11.24 6.95
N ILE A 65 -8.10 11.05 6.02
CA ILE A 65 -9.05 12.11 5.63
C ILE A 65 -10.06 12.44 6.75
N ALA A 66 -10.27 11.52 7.70
CA ALA A 66 -11.13 11.76 8.85
C ALA A 66 -10.42 12.53 9.98
N ASN A 67 -9.09 12.42 10.08
CA ASN A 67 -8.30 13.05 11.14
C ASN A 67 -7.61 14.34 10.70
N PHE A 68 -7.31 14.51 9.40
CA PHE A 68 -6.61 15.67 8.88
C PHE A 68 -7.42 16.41 7.81
N THR A 69 -7.30 17.73 7.82
CA THR A 69 -7.77 18.60 6.75
C THR A 69 -6.75 18.65 5.60
N ASN A 70 -7.18 19.07 4.41
CA ASN A 70 -6.29 19.29 3.27
C ASN A 70 -5.13 20.26 3.57
N ALA A 71 -5.34 21.23 4.47
CA ALA A 71 -4.32 22.19 4.85
C ALA A 71 -3.25 21.54 5.75
N GLU A 72 -3.64 20.66 6.67
CA GLU A 72 -2.72 19.91 7.52
C GLU A 72 -1.95 18.88 6.70
N LEU A 73 -2.63 18.12 5.82
CA LEU A 73 -1.96 17.19 4.91
C LEU A 73 -0.93 17.88 4.02
N GLN A 74 -1.18 19.10 3.56
CA GLN A 74 -0.16 19.83 2.82
C GLN A 74 1.06 20.20 3.69
N ARG A 75 0.87 20.55 4.96
CA ARG A 75 1.98 20.90 5.85
C ARG A 75 2.86 19.70 6.17
N HIS A 76 2.24 18.54 6.39
CA HIS A 76 2.96 17.29 6.66
C HIS A 76 3.54 16.67 5.39
N GLY A 77 2.85 16.80 4.25
CA GLY A 77 3.30 16.30 2.97
C GLY A 77 3.56 14.80 2.97
N THR A 78 4.79 14.41 2.66
CA THR A 78 5.24 13.00 2.67
C THR A 78 5.87 12.56 4.00
N ASP A 79 5.77 13.38 5.04
CA ASP A 79 6.30 13.05 6.37
C ASP A 79 5.29 12.20 7.16
N VAL A 80 5.54 10.89 7.21
CA VAL A 80 4.71 9.93 7.97
C VAL A 80 4.86 10.15 9.46
N GLU A 81 6.05 10.48 9.95
CA GLU A 81 6.31 10.67 11.38
C GLU A 81 5.50 11.85 11.92
N ALA A 82 5.40 12.94 11.14
CA ALA A 82 4.55 14.06 11.49
C ALA A 82 3.05 13.71 11.54
N LEU A 83 2.59 12.77 10.72
CA LEU A 83 1.21 12.26 10.79
C LEU A 83 1.02 11.34 11.99
N LEU A 84 2.02 10.52 12.34
CA LEU A 84 2.01 9.66 13.51
C LEU A 84 2.13 10.44 14.83
N ALA A 85 2.60 11.69 14.81
CA ALA A 85 2.57 12.57 15.96
C ALA A 85 1.13 12.86 16.45
N ASN A 86 0.11 12.68 15.60
CA ASN A 86 -1.28 12.78 16.02
C ASN A 86 -1.69 11.53 16.82
N PRO A 87 -2.09 11.67 18.10
CA PRO A 87 -2.40 10.52 18.96
C PRO A 87 -3.57 9.67 18.44
N ASN A 88 -4.50 10.24 17.67
CA ASN A 88 -5.61 9.47 17.09
C ASN A 88 -5.11 8.54 15.98
N VAL A 89 -4.21 9.04 15.15
CA VAL A 89 -3.60 8.28 14.04
C VAL A 89 -2.68 7.21 14.60
N ARG A 90 -1.87 7.57 15.62
CA ARG A 90 -1.00 6.61 16.31
C ARG A 90 -1.77 5.43 16.89
N LYS A 91 -2.84 5.71 17.66
CA LYS A 91 -3.72 4.67 18.22
C LYS A 91 -4.34 3.80 17.13
N PHE A 92 -4.73 4.40 16.00
CA PHE A 92 -5.24 3.65 14.86
C PHE A 92 -4.18 2.74 14.25
N VAL A 93 -2.95 3.22 14.05
CA VAL A 93 -1.86 2.43 13.50
C VAL A 93 -1.50 1.28 14.44
N ASP A 94 -1.41 1.52 15.75
CA ASP A 94 -1.16 0.47 16.74
C ASP A 94 -2.27 -0.59 16.75
N TRP A 95 -3.53 -0.16 16.59
CA TRP A 95 -4.68 -1.07 16.50
C TRP A 95 -4.68 -1.89 15.20
N VAL A 96 -4.38 -1.26 14.06
CA VAL A 96 -4.38 -1.91 12.75
C VAL A 96 -3.17 -2.82 12.55
N ALA A 97 -2.06 -2.58 13.25
CA ALA A 97 -0.86 -3.41 13.23
C ALA A 97 -1.15 -4.90 13.52
N ASN A 98 -2.17 -5.18 14.35
CA ASN A 98 -2.56 -6.53 14.75
C ASN A 98 -3.65 -7.16 13.86
N LYS A 99 -3.97 -6.58 12.69
CA LYS A 99 -5.03 -7.07 11.79
C LYS A 99 -4.44 -7.75 10.55
N ASP A 100 -5.32 -8.33 9.72
CA ASP A 100 -4.98 -8.92 8.42
C ASP A 100 -4.75 -7.82 7.35
N PRO A 101 -3.77 -7.95 6.42
CA PRO A 101 -3.52 -6.98 5.35
C PRO A 101 -4.75 -6.54 4.56
N ASP A 102 -5.68 -7.47 4.30
CA ASP A 102 -6.92 -7.23 3.57
C ASP A 102 -8.08 -6.76 4.48
N PHE A 103 -7.79 -6.44 5.75
CA PHE A 103 -8.80 -5.96 6.68
C PHE A 103 -9.36 -4.59 6.27
N THR A 104 -10.62 -4.59 5.86
CA THR A 104 -11.40 -3.38 5.60
C THR A 104 -12.41 -3.17 6.73
N ALA A 105 -12.41 -1.98 7.34
CA ALA A 105 -13.49 -1.53 8.21
C ALA A 105 -14.03 -0.19 7.71
N THR A 106 -15.34 -0.01 7.81
CA THR A 106 -15.98 1.27 7.58
C THR A 106 -15.73 2.16 8.78
N ILE A 107 -14.98 3.25 8.58
CA ILE A 107 -14.79 4.24 9.63
C ILE A 107 -16.05 5.12 9.66
N ALA A 108 -16.67 5.26 10.83
CA ALA A 108 -17.78 6.17 11.01
C ALA A 108 -17.32 7.58 10.61
N LYS A 109 -17.93 8.14 9.55
CA LYS A 109 -17.63 9.50 9.10
C LYS A 109 -17.95 10.46 10.26
N LYS A 110 -17.01 11.33 10.61
CA LYS A 110 -17.25 12.40 11.57
C LYS A 110 -18.41 13.26 11.06
N GLN A 111 -19.49 13.38 11.84
CA GLN A 111 -20.53 14.37 11.57
C GLN A 111 -19.88 15.75 11.59
N ARG A 112 -20.15 16.49 10.52
CA ARG A 112 -19.49 17.76 10.17
C ARG A 112 -20.06 18.91 10.98
#